data_AF-A0A7V4ILE8-F1
#
_entry.id   AF-A0A7V4ILE8-F1
#
_cell.length_a   1.000
_cell.length_b   1.000
_cell.length_c   1.000
_cell.angle_alpha   90.00
_cell.angle_beta   90.00
_cell.angle_gamma   90.00
#
_symmetry.space_group_name_H-M   'P 1'
#
loop_
_entity.id
_entity.type
_entity.pdbx_description
1 polymer ?
#
loop_
_entity_poly.entity_id
_entity_poly.type
_entity_poly.pdbx_seq_one_letter_code
_entity_poly.pdbx_strand_id
1 'polypeptide(L)'
;MDFALLGRKKQTLAVFVIFFLSLAIILSFVQTFKYSAKTKLLVIQNFPAGTDPFAVSRANKYLSTVLSEIVPSYSFYKDILESGFNIDRNYFSKEAKINTELKKWKKTVEAKAINDTGILEITVYHPDRGQADQIVRAINYTLKTKHQLYHGGGGSVTVKTIDDPVMSDYPVKPNLFMNMALAVIFGLTLGAGYVLLFPDNKYDLHIMPKGSENRPAIKYTDPDETRSPEPTESHDLEAIMRQRMIANRIESDRQTGYAPPANIPFSEPEIKRDSIAKQDTERAYPSENKNETPFKGDIKNILG
;
A
#
# COMPACT_ATOMS: atom_id res chain seq x y z
N MET A 1 2.33 4.47 -25.41
CA MET A 1 2.74 3.54 -24.35
C MET A 1 2.03 2.23 -24.59
N ASP A 2 2.77 1.16 -24.88
CA ASP A 2 2.16 -0.16 -25.10
C ASP A 2 1.78 -0.76 -23.75
N PHE A 3 0.59 -0.41 -23.25
CA PHE A 3 0.03 -0.96 -22.02
C PHE A 3 -0.04 -2.50 -22.03
N ALA A 4 -0.05 -3.10 -23.23
CA ALA A 4 0.04 -4.54 -23.43
C ALA A 4 1.36 -5.17 -22.92
N LEU A 5 2.49 -4.45 -22.98
CA LEU A 5 3.79 -4.94 -22.49
C LEU A 5 3.82 -5.02 -20.96
N LEU A 6 3.29 -4.00 -20.28
CA LEU A 6 3.16 -4.00 -18.82
C LEU A 6 2.24 -5.14 -18.33
N GLY A 7 1.19 -5.43 -19.09
CA GLY A 7 0.26 -6.53 -18.80
C GLY A 7 0.88 -7.93 -18.91
N ARG A 8 1.94 -8.10 -19.72
CA ARG A 8 2.65 -9.38 -19.90
C ARG A 8 3.70 -9.63 -18.82
N LYS A 9 4.36 -8.58 -18.32
CA LYS A 9 5.47 -8.65 -17.34
C LYS A 9 5.04 -8.31 -15.91
N LYS A 10 3.81 -8.68 -15.53
CA LYS A 10 3.25 -8.43 -14.18
C LYS A 10 4.08 -9.06 -13.06
N GLN A 11 4.73 -10.21 -13.31
CA GLN A 11 5.59 -10.87 -12.32
C GLN A 11 6.81 -10.01 -11.98
N THR A 12 7.54 -9.52 -12.99
CA THR A 12 8.67 -8.60 -12.81
C THR A 12 8.25 -7.36 -11.99
N LEU A 13 7.12 -6.75 -12.34
CA LEU A 13 6.58 -5.60 -11.60
C LEU A 13 6.27 -5.95 -10.13
N ALA A 14 5.66 -7.11 -9.88
CA ALA A 14 5.38 -7.59 -8.54
C ALA A 14 6.67 -7.83 -7.73
N VAL A 15 7.72 -8.38 -8.34
CA VAL A 15 9.03 -8.56 -7.67
C VAL A 15 9.59 -7.23 -7.18
N PHE A 16 9.58 -6.20 -8.04
CA PHE A 16 10.04 -4.86 -7.64
C PHE A 16 9.21 -4.29 -6.49
N VAL A 17 7.88 -4.39 -6.55
CA VAL A 17 7.02 -3.91 -5.45
C VAL A 17 7.31 -4.64 -4.14
N ILE A 18 7.43 -5.97 -4.18
CA ILE A 18 7.75 -6.78 -2.99
C ILE A 18 9.12 -6.43 -2.44
N PHE A 19 10.12 -6.22 -3.30
CA PHE A 19 11.46 -5.80 -2.90
C PHE A 19 11.43 -4.45 -2.16
N PHE A 20 10.78 -3.43 -2.74
CA PHE A 20 10.68 -2.11 -2.10
C PHE A 20 9.85 -2.13 -0.83
N LEU A 21 8.77 -2.92 -0.76
CA LEU A 21 8.01 -3.14 0.47
C LEU A 21 8.87 -3.75 1.57
N SER A 22 9.62 -4.80 1.24
CA SER A 22 10.54 -5.46 2.19
C SER A 22 11.59 -4.47 2.70
N LEU A 23 12.16 -3.66 1.81
CA LEU A 23 13.12 -2.62 2.18
C LEU A 23 12.50 -1.56 3.11
N ALA A 24 11.28 -1.11 2.82
CA ALA A 24 10.58 -0.12 3.65
C ALA A 24 10.24 -0.66 5.06
N ILE A 25 9.91 -1.94 5.17
CA ILE A 25 9.70 -2.61 6.46
C ILE A 25 11.02 -2.62 7.24
N ILE A 26 12.11 -3.11 6.66
CA ILE A 26 13.43 -3.15 7.31
C ILE A 26 13.85 -1.75 7.77
N LEU A 27 13.75 -0.75 6.90
CA LEU A 27 14.09 0.63 7.24
C LEU A 27 13.20 1.21 8.35
N SER A 28 11.93 0.82 8.43
CA SER A 28 11.02 1.27 9.49
C SER A 28 11.39 0.67 10.85
N PHE A 29 11.85 -0.58 10.90
CA PHE A 29 12.30 -1.21 12.15
C PHE A 29 13.66 -0.70 12.65
N VAL A 30 14.53 -0.20 11.76
CA VAL A 30 15.79 0.45 12.15
C VAL A 30 15.55 1.82 12.81
N GLN A 31 14.42 2.48 12.52
CA GLN A 31 14.06 3.75 13.13
C GLN A 31 13.46 3.56 14.53
N THR A 32 13.84 4.42 15.48
CA THR A 32 13.29 4.37 16.83
C THR A 32 11.79 4.70 16.81
N PHE A 33 10.98 3.78 17.32
CA PHE A 33 9.56 4.00 17.55
C PHE A 33 9.32 5.12 18.56
N LYS A 34 8.33 5.99 18.29
CA LYS A 34 7.97 7.08 19.19
C LYS A 34 6.47 7.16 19.42
N TYR A 35 6.09 7.38 20.67
CA TYR A 35 4.75 7.72 21.10
C TYR A 35 4.53 9.23 20.95
N SER A 36 3.27 9.66 20.92
CA SER A 36 2.91 11.07 20.96
C SER A 36 2.10 11.44 22.18
N ALA A 37 2.30 12.65 22.69
CA ALA A 37 1.40 13.32 23.61
C ALA A 37 0.92 14.63 22.99
N LYS A 38 -0.40 14.82 22.92
CA LYS A 38 -1.05 15.93 22.20
C LYS A 38 -1.90 16.77 23.14
N THR A 39 -1.86 18.09 23.00
CA THR A 39 -2.68 19.01 23.77
C THR A 39 -3.08 20.21 22.91
N LYS A 40 -4.18 20.87 23.28
CA LYS A 40 -4.67 22.08 22.63
C LYS A 40 -4.83 23.17 23.66
N LEU A 41 -4.30 24.35 23.33
CA LEU A 41 -4.36 25.54 24.16
C LEU A 41 -5.14 26.62 23.41
N LEU A 42 -5.99 27.35 24.11
CA LEU A 42 -6.67 28.54 23.61
C LEU A 42 -5.93 29.79 24.08
N VAL A 43 -5.51 30.62 23.13
CA VAL A 43 -4.87 31.90 23.37
C VAL A 43 -5.90 33.00 23.20
N ILE A 44 -6.10 33.78 24.27
CA ILE A 44 -7.12 34.82 24.33
C ILE A 44 -6.44 36.12 24.74
N GLN A 45 -6.64 37.18 23.96
CA GLN A 45 -6.35 38.54 24.38
C GLN A 45 -7.60 39.18 24.97
N ASN A 46 -7.44 39.80 26.14
CA ASN A 46 -8.48 40.54 26.83
C ASN A 46 -8.60 41.91 26.17
N PHE A 47 -9.77 42.18 25.59
CA PHE A 47 -10.10 43.47 25.00
C PHE A 47 -11.20 44.18 25.80
N PRO A 48 -11.24 45.52 25.81
CA PRO A 48 -12.35 46.27 26.38
C PRO A 48 -13.69 45.90 25.72
N ALA A 49 -14.77 46.04 26.47
CA ALA A 49 -16.12 45.84 25.95
C ALA A 49 -16.39 46.77 24.75
N GLY A 50 -17.06 46.25 23.72
CA GLY A 50 -17.34 46.99 22.48
C GLY A 50 -16.25 46.91 21.41
N THR A 51 -15.15 46.18 21.66
CA THR A 51 -14.15 45.89 20.62
C THR A 51 -14.73 44.99 19.53
N ASP A 52 -14.43 45.29 18.27
CA ASP A 52 -14.85 44.51 17.11
C ASP A 52 -14.43 43.02 17.24
N PRO A 53 -15.37 42.06 17.23
CA PRO A 53 -15.07 40.64 17.28
C PRO A 53 -14.09 40.16 16.20
N PHE A 54 -14.09 40.78 15.03
CA PHE A 54 -13.18 40.41 13.95
C PHE A 54 -11.73 40.82 14.27
N ALA A 55 -11.52 42.01 14.82
CA ALA A 55 -10.23 42.43 15.35
C ALA A 55 -9.74 41.50 16.48
N VAL A 56 -10.62 41.11 17.41
CA VAL A 56 -10.30 40.18 18.50
C VAL A 56 -9.84 38.81 17.94
N SER A 57 -10.59 38.26 16.99
CA SER A 57 -10.26 36.98 16.35
C SER A 57 -8.89 37.03 15.65
N ARG A 58 -8.62 38.10 14.88
CA ARG A 58 -7.32 38.28 14.21
C ARG A 58 -6.15 38.38 15.19
N ALA A 59 -6.35 39.06 16.32
CA ALA A 59 -5.32 39.17 17.34
C ALA A 59 -5.04 37.82 18.02
N ASN A 60 -6.07 37.07 18.39
CA ASN A 60 -5.93 35.73 18.95
C ASN A 60 -5.22 34.77 17.97
N LYS A 61 -5.59 34.83 16.68
CA LYS A 61 -4.89 34.10 15.61
C LYS A 61 -3.41 34.44 15.57
N TYR A 62 -3.09 35.73 15.47
CA TYR A 62 -1.70 36.20 15.45
C TYR A 62 -0.90 35.69 16.66
N LEU A 63 -1.45 35.79 17.86
CA LEU A 63 -0.80 35.31 19.08
C LEU A 63 -0.56 33.80 19.05
N SER A 64 -1.53 33.01 18.58
CA SER A 64 -1.34 31.56 18.45
C SER A 64 -0.23 31.20 17.45
N THR A 65 -0.12 31.94 16.33
CA THR A 65 0.95 31.79 15.34
C THR A 65 2.31 32.11 15.95
N VAL A 66 2.43 33.26 16.61
CA VAL A 66 3.67 33.66 17.28
C VAL A 66 4.12 32.60 18.28
N LEU A 67 3.22 32.15 19.17
CA LEU A 67 3.54 31.10 20.14
C LEU A 67 3.94 29.78 19.47
N SER A 68 3.33 29.41 18.35
CA SER A 68 3.70 28.20 17.61
C SER A 68 5.14 28.25 17.07
N GLU A 69 5.64 29.43 16.70
CA GLU A 69 7.03 29.64 16.25
C GLU A 69 8.03 29.66 17.41
N ILE A 70 7.58 30.07 18.60
CA ILE A 70 8.40 30.14 19.81
C ILE A 70 8.63 28.75 20.42
N VAL A 71 7.61 27.89 20.46
CA VAL A 71 7.73 26.55 21.07
C VAL A 71 8.95 25.74 20.57
N PRO A 72 9.27 25.68 19.26
CA PRO A 72 10.47 24.97 18.78
C PRO A 72 11.79 25.75 18.96
N SER A 73 11.77 26.95 19.56
CA SER A 73 12.96 27.77 19.78
C SER A 73 13.85 27.24 20.91
N TYR A 74 15.12 27.67 20.91
CA TYR A 74 16.07 27.27 21.94
C TYR A 74 15.80 27.92 23.31
N SER A 75 15.39 29.19 23.35
CA SER A 75 15.04 29.86 24.61
C SER A 75 13.90 29.14 25.32
N PHE A 76 12.84 28.82 24.56
CA PHE A 76 11.72 28.07 25.09
C PHE A 76 12.14 26.67 25.59
N TYR A 77 12.97 25.95 24.84
CA TYR A 77 13.54 24.68 25.30
C TYR A 77 14.25 24.78 26.65
N LYS A 78 15.04 25.84 26.90
CA LYS A 78 15.69 26.04 28.20
C LYS A 78 14.67 26.26 29.31
N ASP A 79 13.67 27.11 29.07
CA ASP A 79 12.59 27.35 30.03
C ASP A 79 11.84 26.06 30.40
N ILE A 80 11.70 25.14 29.45
CA ILE A 80 11.11 23.81 29.67
C ILE A 80 11.99 22.95 30.57
N LEU A 81 13.30 22.88 30.33
CA LEU A 81 14.18 22.09 31.18
C LEU A 81 14.32 22.63 32.61
N GLU A 82 14.03 23.92 32.80
CA GLU A 82 14.05 24.61 34.09
C GLU A 82 12.68 24.67 34.78
N SER A 83 11.63 24.12 34.16
CA SER A 83 10.25 24.19 34.66
C SER A 83 9.95 23.27 35.85
N GLY A 84 10.91 22.46 36.30
CA GLY A 84 10.76 21.56 37.45
C GLY A 84 10.14 20.18 37.14
N PHE A 85 9.80 19.92 35.88
CA PHE A 85 9.32 18.61 35.44
C PHE A 85 10.46 17.59 35.29
N ASN A 86 10.16 16.31 35.48
CA ASN A 86 11.15 15.23 35.42
C ASN A 86 11.46 14.83 33.96
N ILE A 87 12.15 15.71 33.23
CA ILE A 87 12.52 15.52 31.83
C ILE A 87 13.96 14.99 31.75
N ASP A 88 14.16 13.87 31.06
CA ASP A 88 15.50 13.32 30.81
C ASP A 88 16.29 14.21 29.85
N ARG A 89 17.25 14.96 30.41
CA ARG A 89 18.12 15.86 29.65
C ARG A 89 19.08 15.10 28.72
N ASN A 90 19.44 13.86 29.07
CA ASN A 90 20.38 13.06 28.30
C ASN A 90 19.81 12.62 26.94
N TYR A 91 18.48 12.63 26.79
CA TYR A 91 17.81 12.38 25.51
C TYR A 91 18.15 13.42 24.42
N PHE A 92 18.39 14.68 24.82
CA PHE A 92 18.62 15.78 23.89
C PHE A 92 20.07 15.90 23.44
N SER A 93 21.02 15.75 24.36
CA SER A 93 22.45 15.66 24.05
C SER A 93 23.23 15.18 25.28
N LYS A 94 24.22 14.31 25.08
CA LYS A 94 25.18 13.94 26.13
C LYS A 94 26.34 14.93 26.26
N GLU A 95 26.63 15.68 25.20
CA GLU A 95 27.83 16.52 25.06
C GLU A 95 27.50 18.04 25.11
N ALA A 96 26.29 18.42 25.53
CA ALA A 96 25.84 19.82 25.64
C ALA A 96 25.99 20.67 24.35
N LYS A 97 26.07 20.04 23.18
CA LYS A 97 26.13 20.74 21.88
C LYS A 97 24.76 21.31 21.52
N ILE A 98 24.62 22.63 21.66
CA ILE A 98 23.39 23.41 21.39
C ILE A 98 22.70 23.06 20.06
N ASN A 99 23.46 22.93 18.97
CA ASN A 99 22.91 22.61 17.65
C ASN A 99 22.27 21.21 17.61
N THR A 100 22.85 20.26 18.35
CA THR A 100 22.36 18.88 18.42
C THR A 100 21.09 18.82 19.27
N GLU A 101 21.09 19.51 20.42
CA GLU A 101 19.92 19.64 21.30
C GLU A 101 18.75 20.26 20.55
N LEU A 102 18.97 21.40 19.90
CA LEU A 102 17.91 22.10 19.17
C LEU A 102 17.36 21.26 18.00
N LYS A 103 18.22 20.55 17.27
CA LYS A 103 17.78 19.64 16.20
C LYS A 103 16.96 18.49 16.76
N LYS A 104 17.30 17.97 17.95
CA LYS A 104 16.54 16.93 18.63
C LYS A 104 15.22 17.48 19.19
N TRP A 105 15.23 18.68 19.76
CA TRP A 105 14.05 19.39 20.26
C TRP A 105 13.04 19.62 19.15
N LYS A 106 13.45 20.19 18.00
CA LYS A 106 12.58 20.41 16.83
C LYS A 106 11.99 19.12 16.24
N LYS A 107 12.62 17.96 16.47
CA LYS A 107 12.09 16.63 16.11
C LYS A 107 11.18 16.02 17.17
N THR A 108 11.26 16.54 18.38
CA THR A 108 10.52 16.06 19.56
C THR A 108 9.26 16.87 19.74
N VAL A 109 9.28 18.18 19.49
CA VAL A 109 8.14 19.06 19.69
C VAL A 109 7.73 19.70 18.38
N GLU A 110 6.44 19.60 18.11
CA GLU A 110 5.76 20.20 16.98
C GLU A 110 4.63 21.08 17.53
N ALA A 111 4.59 22.34 17.10
CA ALA A 111 3.55 23.29 17.48
C ALA A 111 2.93 23.89 16.22
N LYS A 112 1.60 24.01 16.21
CA LYS A 112 0.83 24.48 15.08
C LYS A 112 -0.31 25.36 15.57
N ALA A 113 -0.41 26.57 15.04
CA ALA A 113 -1.62 27.36 15.15
C ALA A 113 -2.71 26.77 14.23
N ILE A 114 -3.90 26.54 14.77
CA ILE A 114 -5.04 26.07 13.98
C ILE A 114 -5.61 27.26 13.22
N ASN A 115 -5.66 27.14 11.89
CA ASN A 115 -6.06 28.20 10.98
C ASN A 115 -7.34 28.91 11.43
N ASP A 116 -7.31 30.23 11.39
CA ASP A 116 -8.46 31.11 11.67
C ASP A 116 -9.03 30.97 13.10
N THR A 117 -8.23 30.45 14.02
CA THR A 117 -8.58 30.37 15.44
C THR A 117 -7.45 30.91 16.32
N GLY A 118 -7.73 31.12 17.61
CA GLY A 118 -6.71 31.34 18.64
C GLY A 118 -6.18 30.03 19.24
N ILE A 119 -6.37 28.89 18.58
CA ILE A 119 -6.02 27.57 19.13
C ILE A 119 -4.60 27.20 18.71
N LEU A 120 -3.77 26.87 19.70
CA LEU A 120 -2.43 26.32 19.54
C LEU A 120 -2.46 24.82 19.83
N GLU A 121 -2.13 24.01 18.83
CA GLU A 121 -1.97 22.56 18.96
C GLU A 121 -0.49 22.21 19.15
N ILE A 122 -0.19 21.43 20.19
CA ILE A 122 1.16 20.96 20.50
C ILE A 122 1.17 19.44 20.47
N THR A 123 2.14 18.87 19.77
CA THR A 123 2.40 17.43 19.73
C THR A 123 3.86 17.17 20.09
N VAL A 124 4.05 16.32 21.11
CA VAL A 124 5.36 15.88 21.56
C VAL A 124 5.57 14.42 21.15
N TYR A 125 6.73 14.09 20.59
CA TYR A 125 7.11 12.74 20.16
C TYR A 125 8.32 12.23 20.92
N HIS A 126 8.16 11.13 21.65
CA HIS A 126 9.24 10.55 22.46
C HIS A 126 9.20 9.01 22.45
N PRO A 127 10.36 8.31 22.51
CA PRO A 127 10.39 6.84 22.62
C PRO A 127 9.74 6.31 23.90
N ASP A 128 9.83 7.07 24.99
CA ASP A 128 9.15 6.79 26.25
C ASP A 128 7.87 7.64 26.38
N ARG A 129 6.74 6.98 26.71
CA ARG A 129 5.42 7.60 26.83
C ARG A 129 5.35 8.58 28.01
N GLY A 130 5.97 8.23 29.15
CA GLY A 130 5.99 9.09 30.34
C GLY A 130 6.73 10.40 30.09
N GLN A 131 7.87 10.34 29.41
CA GLN A 131 8.63 11.52 29.02
C GLN A 131 7.88 12.41 28.01
N ALA A 132 7.13 11.83 27.06
CA ALA A 132 6.26 12.63 26.18
C ALA A 132 5.22 13.43 26.99
N ASP A 133 4.60 12.79 27.98
CA ASP A 133 3.64 13.42 28.90
C ASP A 133 4.28 14.51 29.77
N GLN A 134 5.45 14.25 30.36
CA GLN A 134 6.18 15.24 31.16
C GLN A 134 6.55 16.47 30.33
N ILE A 135 7.07 16.28 29.12
CA ILE A 135 7.45 17.38 28.23
C ILE A 135 6.23 18.20 27.84
N VAL A 136 5.12 17.58 27.42
CA VAL A 136 3.93 18.35 27.00
C VAL A 136 3.28 19.09 28.18
N ARG A 137 3.30 18.52 29.39
CA ARG A 137 2.85 19.21 30.61
C ARG A 137 3.75 20.40 30.95
N ALA A 138 5.07 20.24 30.82
CA ALA A 138 6.01 21.34 30.99
C ALA A 138 5.75 22.45 29.96
N ILE A 139 5.45 22.11 28.70
CA ILE A 139 5.09 23.10 27.66
C ILE A 139 3.82 23.85 28.06
N ASN A 140 2.78 23.14 28.49
CA ASN A 140 1.54 23.75 28.95
C ASN A 140 1.79 24.68 30.15
N TYR A 141 2.56 24.23 31.13
CA TYR A 141 2.92 25.03 32.30
C TYR A 141 3.69 26.30 31.90
N THR A 142 4.74 26.16 31.09
CA THR A 142 5.58 27.27 30.66
C THR A 142 4.80 28.27 29.80
N LEU A 143 3.94 27.82 28.89
CA LEU A 143 3.07 28.73 28.14
C LEU A 143 2.08 29.44 29.07
N LYS A 144 1.50 28.75 30.05
CA LYS A 144 0.56 29.39 30.99
C LYS A 144 1.21 30.41 31.91
N THR A 145 2.47 30.19 32.31
CA THR A 145 3.15 31.00 33.33
C THR A 145 4.14 32.01 32.76
N LYS A 146 4.76 31.72 31.61
CA LYS A 146 5.82 32.52 30.99
C LYS A 146 5.47 33.05 29.59
N HIS A 147 4.24 32.88 29.06
CA HIS A 147 3.90 33.36 27.70
C HIS A 147 4.23 34.85 27.47
N GLN A 148 4.08 35.68 28.50
CA GLN A 148 4.31 37.13 28.44
C GLN A 148 5.71 37.50 27.93
N LEU A 149 6.71 36.64 28.13
CA LEU A 149 8.08 36.84 27.68
C LEU A 149 8.24 36.87 26.16
N TYR A 150 7.24 36.41 25.40
CA TYR A 150 7.43 36.14 23.98
C TYR A 150 6.50 36.87 23.02
N HIS A 151 5.43 37.53 23.49
CA HIS A 151 4.48 38.24 22.61
C HIS A 151 4.33 39.73 22.90
N GLY A 152 4.95 40.26 23.97
CA GLY A 152 4.93 41.69 24.30
C GLY A 152 3.59 42.25 24.78
N GLY A 153 2.49 41.49 24.71
CA GLY A 153 1.16 41.88 25.19
C GLY A 153 0.96 41.82 26.71
N GLY A 154 2.00 41.46 27.47
CA GLY A 154 1.96 41.42 28.93
C GLY A 154 0.80 40.59 29.49
N GLY A 155 0.18 41.08 30.57
CA GLY A 155 -0.96 40.44 31.24
C GLY A 155 -2.30 40.50 30.51
N SER A 156 -2.37 41.15 29.34
CA SER A 156 -3.61 41.18 28.55
C SER A 156 -3.87 39.87 27.81
N VAL A 157 -2.88 38.99 27.70
CA VAL A 157 -3.01 37.67 27.05
C VAL A 157 -3.20 36.61 28.13
N THR A 158 -4.07 35.64 27.86
CA THR A 158 -4.30 34.47 28.71
C THR A 158 -4.21 33.21 27.85
N VAL A 159 -3.49 32.21 28.34
CA VAL A 159 -3.42 30.88 27.73
C VAL A 159 -4.23 29.91 28.57
N LYS A 160 -5.26 29.30 27.99
CA LYS A 160 -6.12 28.31 28.65
C LYS A 160 -5.92 26.94 28.01
N THR A 161 -5.91 25.90 28.82
CA THR A 161 -5.90 24.52 28.31
C THR A 161 -7.32 24.16 27.88
N ILE A 162 -7.47 23.67 26.65
CA ILE A 162 -8.75 23.14 26.15
C ILE A 162 -8.87 21.68 26.59
N ASP A 163 -7.84 20.89 26.27
CA ASP A 163 -7.78 19.46 26.55
C ASP A 163 -6.49 19.13 27.30
N ASP A 164 -6.60 18.28 28.33
CA ASP A 164 -5.45 17.68 28.96
C ASP A 164 -4.63 16.85 27.95
N PRO A 165 -3.33 16.63 28.19
CA PRO A 165 -2.50 15.83 27.32
C PRO A 165 -3.06 14.44 27.04
N VAL A 166 -3.39 14.17 25.78
CA VAL A 166 -3.82 12.85 25.30
C VAL A 166 -2.61 12.12 24.73
N MET A 167 -2.30 10.96 25.29
CA MET A 167 -1.19 10.11 24.86
C MET A 167 -1.65 9.06 23.86
N SER A 168 -0.80 8.73 22.88
CA SER A 168 -1.05 7.59 22.00
C SER A 168 -0.76 6.27 22.72
N ASP A 169 -1.64 5.29 22.54
CA ASP A 169 -1.41 3.93 23.05
C ASP A 169 -0.42 3.14 22.19
N TYR A 170 -0.26 3.54 20.94
CA TYR A 170 0.68 2.93 19.99
C TYR A 170 1.70 3.95 19.48
N PRO A 171 2.90 3.50 19.04
CA PRO A 171 3.86 4.35 18.38
C PRO A 171 3.29 4.98 17.11
N VAL A 172 3.45 6.30 16.96
CA VAL A 172 2.97 7.07 15.80
C VAL A 172 4.06 7.36 14.78
N LYS A 173 5.34 7.12 15.14
CA LYS A 173 6.49 7.25 14.25
C LYS A 173 7.37 5.98 14.34
N PRO A 174 7.94 5.51 13.22
CA PRO A 174 7.68 5.96 11.84
C PRO A 174 6.25 5.68 11.36
N ASN A 175 5.76 6.47 10.40
CA ASN A 175 4.43 6.26 9.81
C ASN A 175 4.51 5.08 8.82
N LEU A 176 4.23 3.87 9.33
CA LEU A 176 4.33 2.64 8.56
C LEU A 176 3.45 2.66 7.31
N PHE A 177 2.24 3.19 7.42
CA PHE A 177 1.30 3.29 6.29
C PHE A 177 1.87 4.16 5.16
N MET A 178 2.37 5.36 5.50
CA MET A 178 2.97 6.25 4.52
C MET A 178 4.23 5.64 3.89
N ASN A 179 5.09 5.00 4.69
CA ASN A 179 6.29 4.34 4.17
C ASN A 179 5.95 3.21 3.19
N MET A 180 4.94 2.39 3.50
CA MET A 180 4.46 1.33 2.60
C MET A 180 3.85 1.90 1.31
N ALA A 181 3.04 2.96 1.40
CA ALA A 181 2.48 3.62 0.22
C ALA A 181 3.58 4.16 -0.71
N LEU A 182 4.61 4.83 -0.15
CA LEU A 182 5.77 5.29 -0.90
C LEU A 182 6.54 4.13 -1.53
N ALA A 183 6.73 3.03 -0.80
CA ALA A 183 7.42 1.84 -1.30
C ALA A 183 6.71 1.23 -2.51
N VAL A 184 5.37 1.16 -2.49
CA VAL A 184 4.57 0.71 -3.64
C VAL A 184 4.76 1.64 -4.83
N ILE A 185 4.70 2.96 -4.63
CA ILE A 185 4.90 3.94 -5.71
C ILE A 185 6.30 3.79 -6.32
N PHE A 186 7.35 3.69 -5.51
CA PHE A 186 8.72 3.47 -6.00
C PHE A 186 8.88 2.14 -6.72
N GLY A 187 8.33 1.06 -6.16
CA GLY A 187 8.39 -0.26 -6.77
C GLY A 187 7.69 -0.32 -8.12
N LEU A 188 6.52 0.31 -8.25
CA LEU A 188 5.80 0.41 -9.52
C LEU A 188 6.55 1.29 -10.53
N THR A 189 7.06 2.45 -10.09
CA THR A 189 7.74 3.40 -10.99
C THR A 189 9.04 2.79 -11.53
N LEU A 190 9.86 2.22 -10.65
CA LEU A 190 11.14 1.62 -11.04
C LEU A 190 10.94 0.29 -11.77
N GLY A 191 9.97 -0.53 -11.36
CA GLY A 191 9.64 -1.76 -12.06
C GLY A 191 9.09 -1.50 -13.47
N ALA A 192 8.23 -0.48 -13.64
CA ALA A 192 7.77 -0.06 -14.96
C ALA A 192 8.92 0.49 -15.82
N GLY A 193 9.79 1.33 -15.25
CA GLY A 193 10.98 1.82 -15.93
C GLY A 193 11.91 0.68 -16.38
N TYR A 194 12.11 -0.32 -15.53
CA TYR A 194 12.90 -1.52 -15.86
C TYR A 194 12.28 -2.31 -17.02
N VAL A 195 10.97 -2.57 -16.97
CA VAL A 195 10.25 -3.28 -18.03
C VAL A 195 10.32 -2.54 -19.37
N LEU A 196 10.26 -1.21 -19.36
CA LEU A 196 10.35 -0.39 -20.56
C LEU A 196 11.77 -0.36 -21.17
N LEU A 197 12.80 -0.37 -20.33
CA LEU A 197 14.20 -0.40 -20.79
C LEU A 197 14.66 -1.80 -21.25
N PHE A 198 14.09 -2.86 -20.69
CA PHE A 198 14.42 -4.25 -20.99
C PHE A 198 13.18 -5.04 -21.46
N PRO A 199 12.68 -4.75 -22.67
CA PRO A 199 11.49 -5.41 -23.21
C PRO A 199 11.70 -6.89 -23.51
N ASP A 200 12.95 -7.34 -23.71
CA ASP A 200 13.26 -8.73 -24.03
C ASP A 200 12.87 -9.69 -22.91
N ASN A 201 12.32 -10.86 -23.28
CA ASN A 201 11.88 -11.90 -22.33
C ASN A 201 13.05 -12.54 -21.55
N LYS A 202 14.30 -12.34 -22.00
CA LYS A 202 15.49 -12.84 -21.30
C LYS A 202 15.70 -12.22 -19.93
N TYR A 203 15.14 -11.02 -19.71
CA TYR A 203 15.27 -10.26 -18.47
C TYR A 203 14.03 -10.36 -17.57
N ASP A 204 13.13 -11.31 -17.84
CA ASP A 204 11.95 -11.51 -17.00
C ASP A 204 12.28 -12.28 -15.72
N LEU A 205 12.00 -11.64 -14.59
CA LEU A 205 12.12 -12.22 -13.26
C LEU A 205 10.92 -13.12 -12.99
N HIS A 206 11.09 -14.42 -13.23
CA HIS A 206 10.11 -15.44 -12.92
C HIS A 206 10.43 -16.05 -11.55
N ILE A 207 9.58 -15.80 -10.55
CA ILE A 207 9.69 -16.44 -9.22
C ILE A 207 9.01 -17.81 -9.21
N MET A 208 7.89 -17.93 -9.93
CA MET A 208 7.21 -19.21 -10.09
C MET A 208 7.64 -19.83 -11.42
N PRO A 209 8.08 -21.10 -11.45
CA PRO A 209 8.27 -21.81 -12.71
C PRO A 209 6.93 -21.76 -13.45
N LYS A 210 6.93 -21.39 -14.74
CA LYS A 210 5.75 -21.58 -15.58
C LYS A 210 5.40 -23.05 -15.46
N GLY A 211 4.29 -23.35 -14.78
CA GLY A 211 3.75 -24.70 -14.71
C GLY A 211 3.72 -25.21 -16.13
N SER A 212 4.33 -26.37 -16.36
CA SER A 212 4.48 -26.95 -17.69
C SER A 212 3.11 -26.94 -18.36
N GLU A 213 2.90 -25.93 -19.20
CA GLU A 213 1.76 -25.81 -20.09
C GLU A 213 1.69 -27.16 -20.79
N ASN A 214 0.62 -27.90 -20.51
CA ASN A 214 0.36 -29.27 -20.94
C ASN A 214 1.31 -29.65 -22.07
N ARG A 215 2.50 -30.21 -21.72
CA ARG A 215 3.23 -30.98 -22.73
C ARG A 215 2.17 -31.98 -23.16
N PRO A 216 1.68 -31.95 -24.41
CA PRO A 216 0.68 -32.91 -24.85
C PRO A 216 1.21 -34.22 -24.35
N ALA A 217 0.44 -34.90 -23.49
CA ALA A 217 0.89 -36.13 -22.83
C ALA A 217 1.61 -36.88 -23.92
N ILE A 218 2.93 -37.07 -23.77
CA ILE A 218 3.65 -37.92 -24.71
C ILE A 218 2.80 -39.17 -24.62
N LYS A 219 2.04 -39.46 -25.69
CA LYS A 219 1.35 -40.72 -25.80
C LYS A 219 2.50 -41.67 -25.60
N TYR A 220 2.55 -42.27 -24.42
CA TYR A 220 3.44 -43.36 -24.16
C TYR A 220 2.83 -44.42 -25.05
N THR A 221 3.26 -44.42 -26.31
CA THR A 221 3.09 -45.57 -27.18
C THR A 221 3.83 -46.63 -26.41
N ASP A 222 3.03 -47.50 -25.79
CA ASP A 222 3.51 -48.62 -25.02
C ASP A 222 4.63 -49.29 -25.83
N PRO A 223 5.84 -49.48 -25.30
CA PRO A 223 6.88 -50.20 -26.02
C PRO A 223 6.43 -51.63 -26.40
N ASP A 224 5.36 -52.14 -25.79
CA ASP A 224 4.74 -53.42 -26.15
C ASP A 224 3.71 -53.32 -27.31
N GLU A 225 3.36 -52.13 -27.83
CA GLU A 225 2.57 -52.00 -29.07
C GLU A 225 3.43 -52.12 -30.35
N THR A 226 4.73 -52.38 -30.18
CA THR A 226 5.63 -52.91 -31.22
C THR A 226 5.86 -54.41 -31.13
N ARG A 227 4.96 -55.16 -30.47
CA ARG A 227 4.72 -56.53 -30.93
C ARG A 227 3.80 -56.46 -32.13
N SER A 228 4.43 -56.36 -33.32
CA SER A 228 3.77 -56.82 -34.53
C SER A 228 3.10 -58.16 -34.23
N PRO A 229 1.82 -58.36 -34.59
CA PRO A 229 1.28 -59.69 -34.65
C PRO A 229 2.22 -60.52 -35.52
N GLU A 230 2.56 -61.70 -35.02
CA GLU A 230 3.24 -62.74 -35.76
C GLU A 230 2.64 -62.79 -37.18
N PRO A 231 3.46 -62.69 -38.23
CA PRO A 231 2.97 -62.60 -39.60
C PRO A 231 2.20 -63.88 -39.92
N THR A 232 0.87 -63.76 -39.97
CA THR A 232 0.04 -64.82 -40.49
C THR A 232 0.20 -64.78 -42.02
N GLU A 233 1.19 -65.53 -42.50
CA GLU A 233 1.73 -65.66 -43.87
C GLU A 233 0.73 -66.18 -44.91
N SER A 234 -0.58 -66.00 -44.70
CA SER A 234 -1.64 -66.55 -45.57
C SER A 234 -2.53 -65.48 -46.20
N HIS A 235 -2.57 -64.24 -45.70
CA HIS A 235 -3.44 -63.20 -46.25
C HIS A 235 -2.79 -62.28 -47.31
N ASP A 236 -1.47 -62.15 -47.31
CA ASP A 236 -0.75 -61.28 -48.26
C ASP A 236 -0.54 -61.93 -49.64
N LEU A 237 -0.53 -63.27 -49.71
CA LEU A 237 -0.46 -64.00 -50.99
C LEU A 237 -1.72 -63.78 -51.84
N GLU A 238 -2.90 -63.67 -51.22
CA GLU A 238 -4.15 -63.39 -51.95
C GLU A 238 -4.17 -61.94 -52.47
N ALA A 239 -3.68 -60.98 -51.68
CA ALA A 239 -3.58 -59.58 -52.10
C ALA A 239 -2.57 -59.40 -53.25
N ILE A 240 -1.41 -60.06 -53.18
CA ILE A 240 -0.38 -60.04 -54.23
C ILE A 240 -0.88 -60.75 -55.50
N MET A 241 -1.58 -61.89 -55.39
CA MET A 241 -2.19 -62.55 -56.55
C MET A 241 -3.31 -61.73 -57.18
N ARG A 242 -4.16 -61.06 -56.39
CA ARG A 242 -5.19 -60.14 -56.93
C ARG A 242 -4.59 -58.96 -57.65
N GLN A 243 -3.53 -58.34 -57.13
CA GLN A 243 -2.83 -57.25 -57.81
C GLN A 243 -2.19 -57.72 -59.13
N ARG A 244 -1.61 -58.93 -59.16
CA ARG A 244 -1.03 -59.50 -60.39
C ARG A 244 -2.09 -59.85 -61.44
N MET A 245 -3.28 -60.29 -61.02
CA MET A 245 -4.41 -60.52 -61.94
C MET A 245 -5.00 -59.22 -62.51
N ILE A 246 -5.01 -58.13 -61.74
CA ILE A 246 -5.45 -56.82 -62.24
C ILE A 246 -4.43 -56.25 -63.24
N ALA A 247 -3.13 -56.36 -62.96
CA ALA A 247 -2.07 -55.90 -63.88
C ALA A 247 -2.10 -56.63 -65.24
N ASN A 248 -2.25 -57.96 -65.23
CA ASN A 248 -2.34 -58.74 -66.47
C ASN A 248 -3.63 -58.47 -67.26
N ARG A 249 -4.72 -58.09 -66.60
CA ARG A 249 -5.99 -57.73 -67.27
C ARG A 249 -5.89 -56.38 -68.00
N ILE A 250 -5.19 -55.40 -67.41
CA ILE A 250 -4.94 -54.09 -68.04
C ILE A 250 -4.05 -54.23 -69.29
N GLU A 251 -3.13 -55.20 -69.30
CA GLU A 251 -2.26 -55.48 -70.45
C GLU A 251 -2.99 -56.24 -71.58
N SER A 252 -3.96 -57.10 -71.22
CA SER A 252 -4.91 -57.78 -72.14
C SER A 252 -5.87 -56.80 -72.82
N ASP A 253 -6.41 -55.83 -72.09
CA ASP A 253 -7.38 -54.86 -72.62
C ASP A 253 -6.73 -53.83 -73.56
N ARG A 254 -5.40 -53.62 -73.47
CA ARG A 254 -4.62 -52.83 -74.42
C ARG A 254 -4.47 -53.47 -75.81
N GLN A 255 -4.63 -54.80 -75.94
CA GLN A 255 -4.60 -55.48 -77.24
C GLN A 255 -5.97 -55.56 -77.94
N THR A 256 -7.07 -55.23 -77.28
CA THR A 256 -8.44 -55.43 -77.83
C THR A 256 -9.21 -54.14 -78.14
N GLY A 257 -8.62 -52.96 -77.98
CA GLY A 257 -9.14 -51.72 -78.58
C GLY A 257 -10.51 -51.25 -78.06
N TYR A 258 -10.88 -51.59 -76.82
CA TYR A 258 -12.12 -51.11 -76.21
C TYR A 258 -11.86 -49.95 -75.23
N ALA A 259 -12.44 -48.79 -75.50
CA ALA A 259 -12.44 -47.63 -74.61
C ALA A 259 -13.72 -47.60 -73.76
N PRO A 260 -13.66 -47.63 -72.41
CA PRO A 260 -14.82 -47.41 -71.56
C PRO A 260 -15.13 -45.91 -71.34
N PRO A 261 -16.42 -45.55 -71.12
CA PRO A 261 -16.94 -44.20 -71.25
C PRO A 261 -16.62 -43.27 -70.07
N ALA A 262 -16.50 -41.98 -70.40
CA ALA A 262 -16.32 -40.88 -69.47
C ALA A 262 -17.62 -40.51 -68.73
N ASN A 263 -17.45 -40.02 -67.50
CA ASN A 263 -18.39 -39.32 -66.60
C ASN A 263 -19.08 -40.15 -65.53
N ILE A 264 -18.62 -40.01 -64.27
CA ILE A 264 -19.49 -39.90 -63.07
C ILE A 264 -18.86 -38.87 -62.09
N PRO A 265 -19.66 -37.93 -61.52
CA PRO A 265 -19.18 -36.71 -60.88
C PRO A 265 -18.84 -36.79 -59.37
N PHE A 266 -18.05 -35.81 -58.94
CA PHE A 266 -17.61 -35.51 -57.57
C PHE A 266 -18.80 -35.13 -56.66
N SER A 267 -18.85 -35.65 -55.42
CA SER A 267 -19.78 -35.21 -54.38
C SER A 267 -19.02 -34.87 -53.10
N GLU A 268 -19.28 -33.66 -52.60
CA GLU A 268 -18.66 -33.03 -51.43
C GLU A 268 -19.58 -33.18 -50.21
N PRO A 269 -19.09 -33.59 -49.02
CA PRO A 269 -19.95 -33.76 -47.85
C PRO A 269 -20.10 -32.48 -47.01
N GLU A 270 -21.34 -32.29 -46.58
CA GLU A 270 -21.97 -31.14 -45.95
C GLU A 270 -21.73 -31.04 -44.42
N ILE A 271 -21.89 -29.82 -43.93
CA ILE A 271 -21.65 -29.27 -42.58
C ILE A 271 -22.64 -29.79 -41.53
N LYS A 272 -22.23 -29.88 -40.24
CA LYS A 272 -23.16 -29.64 -39.11
C LYS A 272 -22.56 -28.72 -38.03
N ARG A 273 -23.25 -27.58 -37.83
CA ARG A 273 -23.17 -26.68 -36.68
C ARG A 273 -24.31 -27.06 -35.74
N ASP A 274 -24.03 -27.17 -34.43
CA ASP A 274 -25.08 -27.12 -33.41
C ASP A 274 -24.63 -26.29 -32.21
N SER A 275 -25.64 -25.63 -31.66
CA SER A 275 -25.66 -24.53 -30.72
C SER A 275 -25.84 -24.98 -29.27
N ILE A 276 -25.19 -24.32 -28.31
CA ILE A 276 -25.64 -24.30 -26.91
C ILE A 276 -25.55 -22.88 -26.35
N ALA A 277 -26.68 -22.43 -25.81
CA ALA A 277 -26.92 -21.13 -25.23
C ALA A 277 -27.25 -21.27 -23.73
N LYS A 278 -26.96 -20.18 -23.00
CA LYS A 278 -27.58 -19.67 -21.75
C LYS A 278 -27.52 -20.51 -20.46
N GLN A 279 -26.94 -19.89 -19.43
CA GLN A 279 -27.46 -19.99 -18.06
C GLN A 279 -27.10 -18.73 -17.25
N ASP A 280 -28.13 -17.91 -16.99
CA ASP A 280 -28.20 -16.89 -15.93
C ASP A 280 -28.60 -17.57 -14.61
N THR A 281 -28.09 -17.10 -13.46
CA THR A 281 -28.89 -16.77 -12.25
C THR A 281 -28.01 -16.32 -11.07
N GLU A 282 -28.34 -15.11 -10.59
CA GLU A 282 -28.46 -14.66 -9.20
C GLU A 282 -27.43 -15.10 -8.13
N ARG A 283 -26.71 -14.11 -7.57
CA ARG A 283 -26.37 -14.12 -6.13
C ARG A 283 -26.49 -12.74 -5.50
N ALA A 284 -27.21 -12.75 -4.37
CA ALA A 284 -27.73 -11.63 -3.60
C ALA A 284 -26.70 -10.96 -2.66
N TYR A 285 -27.01 -9.71 -2.30
CA TYR A 285 -26.35 -8.92 -1.26
C TYR A 285 -26.81 -9.34 0.15
N PRO A 286 -25.92 -9.36 1.17
CA PRO A 286 -26.35 -9.42 2.56
C PRO A 286 -26.60 -8.03 3.14
N SER A 287 -27.71 -7.94 3.87
CA SER A 287 -28.27 -6.79 4.56
C SER A 287 -27.52 -6.36 5.82
N GLU A 288 -27.56 -5.04 6.00
CA GLU A 288 -27.40 -4.19 7.18
C GLU A 288 -27.88 -4.82 8.51
N ASN A 289 -27.00 -4.87 9.52
CA ASN A 289 -27.33 -5.27 10.90
C ASN A 289 -27.27 -4.04 11.81
N LYS A 290 -28.43 -3.51 12.17
CA LYS A 290 -28.64 -2.51 13.21
C LYS A 290 -28.96 -3.23 14.51
N ASN A 291 -28.06 -3.15 15.49
CA ASN A 291 -28.40 -3.40 16.89
C ASN A 291 -27.73 -2.33 17.75
N GLU A 292 -28.57 -1.41 18.20
CA GLU A 292 -28.33 -0.42 19.23
C GLU A 292 -28.38 -1.09 20.61
N THR A 293 -27.52 -0.66 21.52
CA THR A 293 -27.79 -0.72 22.96
C THR A 293 -27.36 0.61 23.60
N PRO A 294 -28.25 1.33 24.31
CA PRO A 294 -27.90 2.56 25.00
C PRO A 294 -27.23 2.26 26.35
N PHE A 295 -26.00 2.73 26.53
CA PHE A 295 -25.31 2.66 27.81
C PHE A 295 -25.81 3.80 28.72
N LYS A 296 -26.57 3.44 29.74
CA LYS A 296 -27.09 4.33 30.79
C LYS A 296 -26.16 4.22 31.99
N GLY A 297 -25.21 5.15 32.12
CA GLY A 297 -24.25 5.23 33.23
C GLY A 297 -24.61 6.35 34.19
N ASP A 298 -24.89 5.96 35.43
CA ASP A 298 -25.26 6.80 36.58
C ASP A 298 -24.20 7.88 36.91
N ILE A 299 -24.65 9.13 37.03
CA ILE A 299 -23.91 10.24 37.65
C ILE A 299 -24.45 10.40 39.08
N LYS A 300 -23.80 9.75 40.05
CA LYS A 300 -23.87 10.12 41.46
C LYS A 300 -22.50 9.92 42.11
N ASN A 301 -22.08 10.92 42.88
CA ASN A 301 -21.00 10.92 43.88
C ASN A 301 -19.56 11.15 43.38
N ILE A 302 -19.19 12.40 43.08
CA ILE A 302 -17.86 12.94 43.42
C ILE A 302 -17.99 14.44 43.78
N LEU A 303 -18.47 14.72 44.99
CA LEU A 303 -18.19 15.96 45.74
C LEU A 303 -18.02 15.55 47.20
N GLY A 304 -16.77 15.59 47.65
CA GLY A 304 -16.28 15.38 49.00
C GLY A 304 -14.86 15.92 49.02
#